data_AF-A0A367LPM5-F1
#
_entry.id   AF-A0A367LPM5-F1
#
_cell.length_a   1.000
_cell.length_b   1.000
_cell.length_c   1.000
_cell.angle_alpha   90.00
_cell.angle_beta   90.00
_cell.angle_gamma   90.00
#
_symmetry.space_group_name_H-M   'P 1'
#
loop_
_entity.id
_entity.type
_entity.pdbx_description
1 polymer ?
#
loop_
_entity_poly.entity_id
_entity_poly.type
_entity_poly.pdbx_seq_one_letter_code
_entity_poly.pdbx_strand_id
1 'polypeptide(L)'
;MDAIPSGSRRRHVSASLLANAISSFDYTTNLAEISHPLNTAYMAPLVDFEKQSLLVSACSIAFNPLFWNIVARQGFPNLLSLLPFPIRCDKTNTRKPNKKNKIKEYHHKLLTNLFGGNSRRACYALAATIFSLGLLRDWLYKSAIQEQPSHPILLTPFSRLAAFILLASGNILVLSSTWALGITGTFLGDYFGILMDRIVTGFPFNVCGAPMYWGSTMSFLGTALLLGKPAGILITAWVYFVYCLALRYEDPFTAAIYAKRDRERAASGGAVKKQI
;
A
#
# COMPACT_ATOMS: atom_id res chain seq x y z
N MET A 1 77.39 42.21 -25.26
CA MET A 1 77.32 40.74 -25.39
C MET A 1 76.20 40.32 -24.48
N ASP A 2 75.03 39.94 -25.00
CA ASP A 2 74.01 39.18 -24.26
C ASP A 2 73.11 38.48 -25.28
N ALA A 3 73.26 37.16 -25.40
CA ALA A 3 72.47 36.32 -26.28
C ALA A 3 71.45 35.52 -25.44
N ILE A 4 70.19 35.56 -25.85
CA ILE A 4 69.08 34.78 -25.28
C ILE A 4 69.15 33.34 -25.82
N PRO A 5 69.11 32.27 -25.00
CA PRO A 5 68.91 30.92 -25.51
C PRO A 5 67.43 30.51 -25.44
N SER A 6 66.87 30.21 -26.61
CA SER A 6 65.60 29.48 -26.77
C SER A 6 65.82 27.97 -26.57
N GLY A 7 65.09 27.35 -25.65
CA GLY A 7 65.14 25.90 -25.42
C GLY A 7 63.77 25.25 -25.45
N SER A 8 63.36 24.68 -26.59
CA SER A 8 62.24 23.73 -26.67
C SER A 8 62.75 22.29 -26.56
N ARG A 9 62.48 21.60 -25.45
CA ARG A 9 62.89 20.19 -25.24
C ARG A 9 61.72 19.25 -25.55
N ARG A 10 61.68 18.66 -26.76
CA ARG A 10 60.79 17.52 -27.09
C ARG A 10 61.30 16.27 -26.37
N ARG A 11 60.46 15.65 -25.54
CA ARG A 11 60.73 14.33 -24.95
C ARG A 11 60.46 13.26 -26.01
N HIS A 12 61.50 12.56 -26.45
CA HIS A 12 61.37 11.33 -27.23
C HIS A 12 60.95 10.20 -26.28
N VAL A 13 59.72 9.72 -26.42
CA VAL A 13 59.26 8.48 -25.79
C VAL A 13 59.76 7.32 -26.66
N SER A 14 60.59 6.44 -26.09
CA SER A 14 61.14 5.28 -26.82
C SER A 14 60.02 4.32 -27.24
N ALA A 15 60.02 3.88 -28.49
CA ALA A 15 59.03 2.92 -29.02
C ALA A 15 58.98 1.60 -28.21
N SER A 16 60.07 1.24 -27.53
CA SER A 16 60.15 0.08 -26.64
C SER A 16 59.29 0.21 -25.37
N LEU A 17 59.09 1.43 -24.86
CA LEU A 17 58.24 1.68 -23.69
C LEU A 17 56.75 1.50 -24.01
N LEU A 18 56.34 1.89 -25.23
CA LEU A 18 54.98 1.67 -25.72
C LEU A 18 54.74 0.20 -26.10
N ALA A 19 55.72 -0.47 -26.70
CA ALA A 19 55.62 -1.90 -27.01
C ALA A 19 55.48 -2.76 -25.74
N ASN A 20 56.25 -2.46 -24.68
CA ASN A 20 56.14 -3.16 -23.40
C ASN A 20 54.83 -2.88 -22.65
N ALA A 21 54.26 -1.68 -22.80
CA ALA A 21 52.95 -1.34 -22.24
C ALA A 21 51.80 -2.07 -22.95
N ILE A 22 51.94 -2.37 -24.23
CA ILE A 22 50.93 -3.09 -25.02
C ILE A 22 51.05 -4.61 -24.81
N SER A 23 52.26 -5.15 -24.66
CA SER A 23 52.48 -6.59 -24.39
C SER A 23 52.16 -7.02 -22.96
N SER A 24 51.99 -6.08 -22.03
CA SER A 24 51.60 -6.33 -20.63
C SER A 24 50.11 -6.11 -20.36
N PHE A 25 49.34 -5.70 -21.37
CA PHE A 25 47.90 -5.56 -21.25
C PHE A 25 47.23 -6.92 -21.53
N ASP A 26 47.08 -7.70 -20.47
CA ASP A 26 46.45 -9.02 -20.53
C ASP A 26 44.93 -8.86 -20.72
N TYR A 27 44.46 -9.09 -21.95
CA TYR A 27 43.04 -9.02 -22.31
C TYR A 27 42.23 -10.18 -21.73
N THR A 28 42.87 -11.30 -21.37
CA THR A 28 42.18 -12.52 -20.94
C THR A 28 41.64 -12.42 -19.51
N THR A 29 42.34 -11.71 -18.63
CA THR A 29 41.93 -11.44 -17.25
C THR A 29 40.68 -10.56 -17.19
N ASN A 30 40.60 -9.53 -18.05
CA ASN A 30 39.43 -8.63 -18.11
C ASN A 30 38.15 -9.33 -18.61
N LEU A 31 38.23 -10.27 -19.56
CA LEU A 31 37.05 -10.99 -20.06
C LEU A 31 36.49 -12.00 -19.04
N ALA A 32 37.37 -12.65 -18.27
CA ALA A 32 36.95 -13.53 -17.17
C ALA A 32 36.30 -12.73 -16.02
N GLU A 33 36.84 -11.56 -15.70
CA GLU A 33 36.34 -10.68 -14.65
C GLU A 33 35.04 -9.94 -15.04
N ILE A 34 34.79 -9.71 -16.33
CA ILE A 34 33.52 -9.18 -16.87
C ILE A 34 32.46 -10.28 -17.03
N SER A 35 32.85 -11.51 -17.38
CA SER A 35 31.91 -12.62 -17.57
C SER A 35 31.38 -13.23 -16.27
N HIS A 36 32.17 -13.23 -15.19
CA HIS A 36 31.74 -13.72 -13.88
C HIS A 36 30.52 -12.98 -13.27
N PRO A 37 30.48 -11.63 -13.19
CA PRO A 37 29.34 -10.90 -12.65
C PRO A 37 28.12 -10.97 -13.57
N LEU A 38 28.31 -11.06 -14.89
CA LEU A 38 27.21 -11.25 -15.84
C LEU A 38 26.57 -12.63 -15.66
N ASN A 39 27.36 -13.71 -15.64
CA ASN A 39 26.84 -15.07 -15.45
C ASN A 39 26.15 -15.23 -14.09
N THR A 40 26.67 -14.60 -13.02
CA THR A 40 26.06 -14.68 -11.69
C THR A 40 24.74 -13.91 -11.62
N ALA A 41 24.61 -12.77 -12.30
CA ALA A 41 23.38 -11.99 -12.36
C ALA A 41 22.26 -12.68 -13.16
N TYR A 42 22.60 -13.46 -14.20
CA TYR A 42 21.62 -14.23 -14.98
C TYR A 42 21.23 -15.58 -14.34
N MET A 43 22.07 -16.12 -13.46
CA MET A 43 21.79 -17.38 -12.73
C MET A 43 21.11 -17.15 -11.37
N ALA A 44 21.11 -15.91 -10.85
CA ALA A 44 20.41 -15.58 -9.62
C ALA A 44 18.88 -15.63 -9.83
N PRO A 45 18.11 -16.21 -8.90
CA PRO A 45 16.66 -16.26 -9.02
C PRO A 45 16.06 -14.85 -9.00
N LEU A 46 14.99 -14.61 -9.76
CA LEU A 46 14.29 -13.32 -9.78
C LEU A 46 13.67 -12.96 -8.42
N VAL A 47 13.30 -13.97 -7.65
CA VAL A 47 12.70 -13.87 -6.32
C VAL A 47 13.31 -14.94 -5.42
N ASP A 48 13.81 -14.52 -4.27
CA ASP A 48 14.28 -15.39 -3.21
C ASP A 48 13.14 -15.63 -2.21
N PHE A 49 12.52 -16.81 -2.30
CA PHE A 49 11.41 -17.22 -1.43
C PHE A 49 11.87 -17.75 -0.06
N GLU A 50 13.18 -17.96 0.16
CA GLU A 50 13.69 -18.41 1.46
C GLU A 50 13.67 -17.27 2.49
N LYS A 51 13.69 -16.02 2.03
CA LYS A 51 13.57 -14.83 2.87
C LYS A 51 12.19 -14.75 3.52
N GLN A 52 12.17 -15.00 4.83
CA GLN A 52 10.97 -14.86 5.66
C GLN A 52 10.39 -13.43 5.62
N SER A 53 11.22 -12.42 5.38
CA SER A 53 10.80 -11.01 5.23
C SER A 53 9.77 -10.84 4.10
N LEU A 54 9.89 -11.59 3.00
CA LEU A 54 8.95 -11.57 1.88
C LEU A 54 7.57 -12.09 2.30
N LEU A 55 7.54 -13.20 3.05
CA LEU A 55 6.31 -13.79 3.58
C LEU A 55 5.67 -12.87 4.62
N VAL A 56 6.45 -12.31 5.55
CA VAL A 56 5.97 -11.35 6.55
C VAL A 56 5.36 -10.13 5.88
N SER A 57 6.01 -9.59 4.83
CA SER A 57 5.45 -8.51 4.04
C SER A 57 4.12 -8.90 3.39
N ALA A 58 4.06 -10.03 2.68
CA ALA A 58 2.83 -10.51 2.02
C ALA A 58 1.66 -10.70 3.00
N CYS A 59 1.94 -11.31 4.16
CA CYS A 59 0.95 -11.49 5.22
C CYS A 59 0.49 -10.15 5.81
N SER A 60 1.40 -9.21 6.06
CA SER A 60 1.06 -7.88 6.58
C SER A 60 0.18 -7.08 5.60
N ILE A 61 0.43 -7.22 4.29
CA ILE A 61 -0.36 -6.61 3.22
C ILE A 61 -1.78 -7.17 3.20
N ALA A 62 -1.91 -8.49 3.30
CA ALA A 62 -3.21 -9.16 3.30
C ALA A 62 -4.02 -8.85 4.57
N PHE A 63 -3.34 -8.76 5.71
CA PHE A 63 -3.97 -8.50 7.00
C PHE A 63 -4.78 -7.20 7.00
N ASN A 64 -4.22 -6.10 6.48
CA ASN A 64 -4.80 -4.77 6.69
C ASN A 64 -6.25 -4.64 6.15
N PRO A 65 -6.53 -4.77 4.83
CA PRO A 65 -7.90 -4.60 4.33
C PRO A 65 -8.85 -5.75 4.72
N LEU A 66 -8.36 -6.97 4.97
CA LEU A 66 -9.22 -8.09 5.35
C LEU A 66 -9.64 -8.02 6.82
N PHE A 67 -8.70 -7.74 7.72
CA PHE A 67 -8.97 -7.66 9.15
C PHE A 67 -9.97 -6.55 9.47
N TRP A 68 -9.78 -5.34 8.93
CA TRP A 68 -10.68 -4.24 9.22
C TRP A 68 -12.07 -4.44 8.63
N ASN A 69 -12.17 -5.04 7.43
CA ASN A 69 -13.48 -5.40 6.87
C ASN A 69 -14.20 -6.45 7.72
N ILE A 70 -13.49 -7.41 8.33
CA ILE A 70 -14.09 -8.41 9.23
C ILE A 70 -14.44 -7.79 10.58
N VAL A 71 -13.51 -7.10 11.24
CA VAL A 71 -13.71 -6.51 12.57
C VAL A 71 -14.83 -5.49 12.56
N ALA A 72 -14.87 -4.64 11.54
CA ALA A 72 -15.87 -3.61 11.43
C ALA A 72 -17.28 -4.21 11.16
N ARG A 73 -17.38 -5.36 10.49
CA ARG A 73 -18.66 -6.02 10.18
C ARG A 73 -19.16 -7.01 11.24
N GLN A 74 -18.27 -7.83 11.79
CA GLN A 74 -18.63 -8.94 12.68
C GLN A 74 -18.46 -8.62 14.17
N GLY A 75 -17.71 -7.56 14.50
CA GLY A 75 -17.27 -7.28 15.87
C GLY A 75 -16.21 -8.29 16.34
N PHE A 76 -15.21 -7.79 17.08
CA PHE A 76 -14.13 -8.58 17.68
C PHE A 76 -14.54 -9.85 18.48
N PRO A 77 -15.74 -9.96 19.13
CA PRO A 77 -16.12 -11.16 19.89
C PRO A 77 -16.29 -12.45 19.06
N ASN A 78 -16.74 -12.35 17.81
CA ASN A 78 -16.85 -13.54 16.94
C ASN A 78 -15.46 -14.05 16.47
N LEU A 79 -14.47 -13.15 16.42
CA LEU A 79 -13.08 -13.52 16.16
C LEU A 79 -12.43 -14.13 17.41
N LEU A 80 -12.79 -13.65 18.61
CA LEU A 80 -12.32 -14.21 19.88
C LEU A 80 -12.86 -15.62 20.14
N SER A 81 -14.06 -15.96 19.65
CA SER A 81 -14.57 -17.34 19.68
C SER A 81 -13.85 -18.31 18.74
N LEU A 82 -13.02 -17.79 17.83
CA LEU A 82 -12.13 -18.60 16.98
C LEU A 82 -10.72 -18.75 17.60
N LEU A 83 -10.41 -17.99 18.66
CA LEU A 83 -9.18 -18.18 19.42
C LEU A 83 -9.37 -19.31 20.45
N PRO A 84 -8.36 -20.17 20.67
CA PRO A 84 -8.49 -21.36 21.52
C PRO A 84 -8.67 -21.07 23.02
N PHE A 85 -8.78 -19.80 23.43
CA PHE A 85 -8.92 -19.42 24.83
C PHE A 85 -10.24 -18.66 25.10
N PRO A 86 -11.12 -19.20 25.95
CA PRO A 86 -12.40 -18.57 26.25
C PRO A 86 -12.20 -17.43 27.27
N ILE A 87 -12.44 -16.19 26.86
CA ILE A 87 -12.67 -15.09 27.80
C ILE A 87 -14.17 -15.04 28.09
N ARG A 88 -14.54 -15.32 29.35
CA ARG A 88 -15.93 -15.38 29.81
C ARG A 88 -16.53 -13.97 29.89
N CYS A 89 -17.58 -13.70 29.11
CA CYS A 89 -18.36 -12.46 29.22
C CYS A 89 -19.70 -12.77 29.91
N ASP A 90 -19.97 -12.09 31.02
CA ASP A 90 -21.14 -12.29 31.88
C ASP A 90 -22.43 -11.83 31.18
N LYS A 91 -23.50 -12.63 31.32
CA LYS A 91 -24.82 -12.42 30.70
C LYS A 91 -25.86 -12.27 31.80
N THR A 92 -26.08 -11.05 32.29
CA THR A 92 -27.19 -10.76 33.22
C THR A 92 -27.97 -9.51 32.79
N ASN A 93 -28.87 -9.64 31.81
CA ASN A 93 -30.13 -8.87 31.76
C ASN A 93 -31.09 -9.41 30.68
N THR A 94 -32.17 -10.08 31.09
CA THR A 94 -33.23 -10.60 30.20
C THR A 94 -34.46 -9.70 30.26
N ARG A 95 -34.60 -8.75 29.33
CA ARG A 95 -35.90 -8.12 29.01
C ARG A 95 -36.50 -8.75 27.74
N LYS A 96 -37.79 -9.11 27.82
CA LYS A 96 -38.58 -9.77 26.75
C LYS A 96 -38.63 -8.95 25.45
N PRO A 97 -38.60 -9.59 24.26
CA PRO A 97 -38.54 -8.88 22.98
C PRO A 97 -39.93 -8.39 22.54
N ASN A 98 -40.01 -7.13 22.08
CA ASN A 98 -41.21 -6.53 21.49
C ASN A 98 -41.23 -6.74 19.96
N LYS A 99 -42.42 -7.02 19.40
CA LYS A 99 -42.75 -7.23 17.98
C LYS A 99 -42.50 -5.98 17.14
N LYS A 100 -41.23 -5.73 16.81
CA LYS A 100 -40.82 -5.10 15.56
C LYS A 100 -39.59 -5.88 15.12
N ASN A 101 -39.67 -6.58 13.98
CA ASN A 101 -38.49 -7.16 13.34
C ASN A 101 -37.58 -6.01 12.86
N LYS A 102 -36.90 -5.40 13.82
CA LYS A 102 -35.72 -4.59 13.60
C LYS A 102 -34.66 -5.64 13.31
N ILE A 103 -34.36 -5.84 12.02
CA ILE A 103 -33.17 -6.59 11.60
C ILE A 103 -32.04 -6.09 12.51
N LYS A 104 -31.35 -7.02 13.19
CA LYS A 104 -30.21 -6.73 14.07
C LYS A 104 -29.06 -6.14 13.23
N GLU A 105 -29.22 -4.92 12.72
CA GLU A 105 -28.32 -4.35 11.74
C GLU A 105 -27.23 -3.52 12.43
N TYR A 106 -26.00 -4.06 12.39
CA TYR A 106 -24.72 -3.37 12.61
C TYR A 106 -24.57 -2.57 13.92
N HIS A 107 -24.97 -3.17 15.05
CA HIS A 107 -24.78 -2.55 16.37
C HIS A 107 -24.01 -3.46 17.30
N HIS A 108 -22.73 -3.69 17.03
CA HIS A 108 -21.80 -4.07 18.09
C HIS A 108 -20.92 -2.86 18.35
N LYS A 109 -21.45 -1.94 19.16
CA LYS A 109 -20.82 -0.68 19.57
C LYS A 109 -19.60 -0.91 20.46
N LEU A 110 -18.83 -1.98 20.30
CA LEU A 110 -17.73 -2.30 21.20
C LEU A 110 -16.59 -1.29 21.09
N LEU A 111 -16.16 -0.93 19.86
CA LEU A 111 -15.19 0.15 19.68
C LEU A 111 -15.73 1.46 20.24
N THR A 112 -16.98 1.82 19.91
CA THR A 112 -17.63 3.02 20.47
C THR A 112 -17.72 2.98 22.00
N ASN A 113 -17.97 1.82 22.61
CA ASN A 113 -18.07 1.62 24.05
C ASN A 113 -16.70 1.72 24.75
N LEU A 114 -15.62 1.25 24.12
CA LEU A 114 -14.25 1.46 24.61
C LEU A 114 -13.90 2.95 24.72
N PHE A 115 -14.52 3.78 23.88
CA PHE A 115 -14.38 5.25 23.92
C PHE A 115 -15.58 5.95 24.59
N GLY A 116 -16.22 5.29 25.56
CA GLY A 116 -17.26 5.90 26.40
C GLY A 116 -18.52 6.31 25.64
N GLY A 117 -18.85 5.61 24.56
CA GLY A 117 -20.00 5.91 23.71
C GLY A 117 -19.73 6.94 22.60
N ASN A 118 -18.52 7.50 22.52
CA ASN A 118 -18.20 8.54 21.54
C ASN A 118 -17.69 7.97 20.22
N SER A 119 -18.60 7.84 19.24
CA SER A 119 -18.31 7.32 17.90
C SER A 119 -17.20 8.07 17.15
N ARG A 120 -17.11 9.40 17.31
CA ARG A 120 -16.06 10.19 16.63
C ARG A 120 -14.69 9.87 17.19
N ARG A 121 -14.55 9.84 18.52
CA ARG A 121 -13.27 9.48 19.16
C ARG A 121 -12.82 8.06 18.79
N ALA A 122 -13.76 7.12 18.78
CA ALA A 122 -13.48 5.75 18.35
C ALA A 122 -13.03 5.67 16.88
N CYS A 123 -13.67 6.44 15.99
CA CYS A 123 -13.29 6.53 14.58
C CYS A 123 -11.89 7.12 14.39
N TYR A 124 -11.55 8.21 15.07
CA TYR A 124 -10.20 8.80 14.98
C TYR A 124 -9.12 7.90 15.58
N ALA A 125 -9.40 7.19 16.68
CA ALA A 125 -8.47 6.21 17.24
C ALA A 125 -8.25 5.02 16.30
N LEU A 126 -9.33 4.54 15.65
CA LEU A 126 -9.23 3.53 14.61
C LEU A 126 -8.41 4.03 13.42
N ALA A 127 -8.68 5.26 12.95
CA ALA A 127 -7.94 5.89 11.87
C ALA A 127 -6.43 5.95 12.16
N ALA A 128 -6.06 6.38 13.37
CA ALA A 128 -4.67 6.39 13.81
C ALA A 128 -4.05 4.98 13.77
N THR A 129 -4.79 3.97 14.22
CA THR A 129 -4.32 2.57 14.22
C THR A 129 -4.13 2.03 12.81
N ILE A 130 -5.12 2.22 11.92
CA ILE A 130 -5.04 1.79 10.51
C ILE A 130 -3.86 2.49 9.82
N PHE A 131 -3.70 3.79 10.04
CA PHE A 131 -2.60 4.56 9.47
C PHE A 131 -1.24 4.07 9.97
N SER A 132 -1.06 3.86 11.28
CA SER A 132 0.18 3.33 11.85
C SER A 132 0.52 1.93 11.35
N LEU A 133 -0.48 1.04 11.24
CA LEU A 133 -0.27 -0.28 10.63
C LEU A 133 0.06 -0.18 9.13
N GLY A 134 -0.48 0.82 8.43
CA GLY A 134 -0.10 1.15 7.06
C GLY A 134 1.37 1.53 6.95
N LEU A 135 1.88 2.39 7.83
CA LEU A 135 3.31 2.75 7.89
C LEU A 135 4.18 1.53 8.18
N LEU A 136 3.78 0.68 9.13
CA LEU A 136 4.49 -0.55 9.44
C LEU A 136 4.52 -1.51 8.25
N ARG A 137 3.38 -1.70 7.56
CA ARG A 137 3.28 -2.52 6.34
C ARG A 137 4.22 -2.01 5.25
N ASP A 138 4.26 -0.70 5.04
CA ASP A 138 5.09 -0.10 3.99
C ASP A 138 6.59 -0.23 4.33
N TRP A 139 6.93 -0.11 5.61
CA TRP A 139 8.28 -0.41 6.11
C TRP A 139 8.65 -1.88 5.92
N LEU A 140 7.79 -2.83 6.32
CA LEU A 140 8.00 -4.27 6.14
C LEU A 140 8.17 -4.63 4.66
N TYR A 141 7.34 -4.04 3.79
CA TYR A 141 7.48 -4.21 2.34
C TYR A 141 8.83 -3.73 1.83
N LYS A 142 9.21 -2.50 2.15
CA LYS A 142 10.48 -1.93 1.69
C LYS A 142 11.67 -2.76 2.17
N SER A 143 11.69 -3.14 3.45
CA SER A 143 12.72 -3.99 4.03
C SER A 143 12.80 -5.34 3.31
N ALA A 144 11.65 -5.98 3.08
CA ALA A 144 11.59 -7.28 2.40
C ALA A 144 12.14 -7.24 0.97
N ILE A 145 11.75 -6.24 0.16
CA ILE A 145 12.25 -6.16 -1.22
C ILE A 145 13.70 -5.69 -1.31
N GLN A 146 14.23 -5.00 -0.30
CA GLN A 146 15.64 -4.61 -0.27
C GLN A 146 16.57 -5.82 -0.14
N GLU A 147 16.14 -6.86 0.58
CA GLU A 147 16.84 -8.14 0.73
C GLU A 147 16.79 -9.03 -0.53
N GLN A 148 15.94 -8.69 -1.51
CA GLN A 148 15.75 -9.45 -2.74
C GLN A 148 16.79 -9.08 -3.81
N PRO A 149 17.11 -9.97 -4.75
CA PRO A 149 18.02 -9.66 -5.84
C PRO A 149 17.46 -8.54 -6.73
N SER A 150 18.36 -7.70 -7.26
CA SER A 150 18.02 -6.69 -8.27
C SER A 150 18.23 -7.24 -9.67
N HIS A 151 17.41 -6.84 -10.63
CA HIS A 151 17.55 -7.30 -12.03
C HIS A 151 17.95 -6.14 -12.96
N PRO A 152 18.96 -6.30 -13.84
CA PRO A 152 19.47 -5.24 -14.71
C PRO A 152 18.41 -4.54 -15.57
N ILE A 153 17.41 -5.28 -16.08
CA ILE A 153 16.32 -4.71 -16.89
C ILE A 153 15.51 -3.62 -16.16
N LEU A 154 15.42 -3.73 -14.84
CA LEU A 154 14.67 -2.79 -13.98
C LEU A 154 15.54 -1.62 -13.50
N LEU A 155 16.85 -1.64 -13.75
CA LEU A 155 17.77 -0.56 -13.36
C LEU A 155 17.94 0.50 -14.46
N THR A 156 17.29 0.31 -15.61
CA THR A 156 17.36 1.21 -16.76
C THR A 156 16.77 2.60 -16.45
N PRO A 157 17.20 3.66 -17.15
CA PRO A 157 16.61 5.00 -17.02
C PRO A 157 15.10 5.01 -17.29
N PHE A 158 14.63 4.19 -18.23
CA PHE A 158 13.20 4.04 -18.52
C PHE A 158 12.42 3.46 -17.32
N SER A 159 12.97 2.45 -16.64
CA SER A 159 12.37 1.89 -15.42
C SER A 159 12.30 2.94 -14.29
N ARG A 160 13.37 3.73 -14.10
CA ARG A 160 13.38 4.83 -13.11
C ARG A 160 12.38 5.92 -13.45
N LEU A 161 12.25 6.30 -14.72
CA LEU A 161 11.26 7.28 -15.17
C LEU A 161 9.83 6.77 -14.91
N ALA A 162 9.55 5.51 -15.28
CA ALA A 162 8.27 4.87 -15.01
C ALA A 162 7.97 4.84 -13.49
N ALA A 163 8.99 4.54 -12.67
CA ALA A 163 8.87 4.56 -11.22
C ALA A 163 8.45 5.94 -10.69
N PHE A 164 9.09 7.03 -11.14
CA PHE A 164 8.72 8.38 -10.71
C PHE A 164 7.32 8.78 -11.15
N ILE A 165 6.92 8.42 -12.38
CA ILE A 165 5.56 8.68 -12.90
C ILE A 165 4.53 7.93 -12.05
N LEU A 166 4.78 6.66 -11.74
CA LEU A 166 3.89 5.84 -10.91
C LEU A 166 3.78 6.38 -9.48
N LEU A 167 4.90 6.74 -8.85
CA LEU A 167 4.91 7.31 -7.50
C LEU A 167 4.21 8.66 -7.45
N ALA A 168 4.46 9.55 -8.41
CA ALA A 168 3.81 10.86 -8.46
C ALA A 168 2.30 10.69 -8.66
N SER A 169 1.89 9.92 -9.66
CA SER A 169 0.48 9.70 -9.98
C SER A 169 -0.24 8.96 -8.84
N GLY A 170 0.41 7.96 -8.24
CA GLY A 170 -0.13 7.20 -7.11
C GLY A 170 -0.36 8.07 -5.88
N ASN A 171 0.62 8.91 -5.52
CA ASN A 171 0.45 9.86 -4.41
C ASN A 171 -0.61 10.92 -4.71
N ILE A 172 -0.71 11.41 -5.95
CA ILE A 172 -1.79 12.33 -6.34
C ILE A 172 -3.15 11.66 -6.08
N LEU A 173 -3.36 10.42 -6.53
CA LEU A 173 -4.62 9.71 -6.31
C LEU A 173 -4.91 9.51 -4.82
N VAL A 174 -3.95 9.01 -4.03
CA VAL A 174 -4.13 8.74 -2.59
C VAL A 174 -4.41 10.02 -1.80
N LEU A 175 -3.62 11.07 -2.02
CA LEU A 175 -3.73 12.31 -1.26
C LEU A 175 -5.01 13.07 -1.63
N SER A 176 -5.33 13.17 -2.92
CA SER A 176 -6.54 13.87 -3.36
C SER A 176 -7.82 13.13 -2.95
N SER A 177 -7.83 11.78 -2.97
CA SER A 177 -8.99 11.03 -2.47
C SER A 177 -9.15 11.16 -0.96
N THR A 178 -8.04 11.12 -0.20
CA THR A 178 -8.06 11.31 1.26
C THR A 178 -8.52 12.71 1.63
N TRP A 179 -8.09 13.72 0.85
CA TRP A 179 -8.57 15.09 1.00
C TRP A 179 -10.08 15.20 0.76
N ALA A 180 -10.57 14.59 -0.32
CA ALA A 180 -11.98 14.66 -0.69
C ALA A 180 -12.90 13.91 0.27
N LEU A 181 -12.47 12.76 0.81
CA LEU A 181 -13.22 11.97 1.80
C LEU A 181 -13.05 12.47 3.24
N GLY A 182 -11.94 13.14 3.54
CA GLY A 182 -11.50 13.43 4.90
C GLY A 182 -11.12 12.16 5.68
N ILE A 183 -10.65 12.33 6.92
CA ILE A 183 -10.20 11.21 7.78
C ILE A 183 -11.33 10.21 8.03
N THR A 184 -12.54 10.67 8.36
CA THR A 184 -13.65 9.78 8.68
C THR A 184 -14.17 9.04 7.45
N GLY A 185 -14.20 9.67 6.28
CA GLY A 185 -14.58 8.98 5.04
C GLY A 185 -13.53 7.97 4.57
N THR A 186 -12.26 8.21 4.91
CA THR A 186 -11.12 7.36 4.55
C THR A 186 -10.98 6.13 5.46
N PHE A 187 -11.20 6.31 6.77
CA PHE A 187 -10.90 5.29 7.78
C PHE A 187 -12.17 4.75 8.46
N LEU A 188 -13.09 4.20 7.65
CA LEU A 188 -14.26 3.43 8.10
C LEU A 188 -15.21 4.20 9.04
N GLY A 189 -15.39 5.51 8.83
CA GLY A 189 -16.30 6.33 9.64
C GLY A 189 -17.78 5.96 9.50
N ASP A 190 -18.15 5.38 8.37
CA ASP A 190 -19.48 4.80 8.10
C ASP A 190 -19.86 3.71 9.12
N TYR A 191 -18.91 2.90 9.59
CA TYR A 191 -19.12 1.92 10.66
C TYR A 191 -19.44 2.56 12.02
N PHE A 192 -19.05 3.81 12.22
CA PHE A 192 -19.37 4.60 13.40
C PHE A 192 -20.64 5.46 13.23
N GLY A 193 -21.33 5.32 12.09
CA GLY A 193 -22.50 6.13 11.71
C GLY A 193 -22.14 7.55 11.23
N ILE A 194 -20.88 7.78 10.87
CA ILE A 194 -20.40 9.07 10.35
C ILE A 194 -20.39 8.99 8.83
N LEU A 195 -21.53 9.32 8.21
CA LEU A 195 -21.69 9.33 6.76
C LEU A 195 -21.47 10.73 6.20
N MET A 196 -20.85 10.83 5.02
CA MET A 196 -20.80 12.08 4.26
C MET A 196 -22.16 12.39 3.66
N ASP A 197 -22.51 13.65 3.41
CA ASP A 197 -23.83 14.01 2.88
C ASP A 197 -24.15 13.42 1.50
N ARG A 198 -23.14 13.21 0.68
CA ARG A 198 -23.22 12.62 -0.66
C ARG A 198 -21.97 11.83 -0.96
N ILE A 199 -22.10 10.84 -1.84
CA ILE A 199 -20.97 10.12 -2.39
C ILE A 199 -20.10 11.11 -3.19
N VAL A 200 -18.79 11.07 -2.96
CA VAL A 200 -17.83 11.91 -3.67
C VAL A 200 -17.68 11.40 -5.10
N THR A 201 -17.97 12.26 -6.06
CA THR A 201 -17.92 11.95 -7.50
C THR A 201 -16.95 12.84 -8.27
N GLY A 202 -16.36 13.84 -7.62
CA GLY A 202 -15.33 14.70 -8.21
C GLY A 202 -13.95 14.03 -8.22
N PHE A 203 -12.92 14.78 -8.60
CA PHE A 203 -11.55 14.27 -8.60
C PHE A 203 -11.11 13.78 -7.20
N PRO A 204 -10.45 12.60 -7.10
CA PRO A 204 -10.04 11.69 -8.19
C PRO A 204 -11.06 10.58 -8.54
N PHE A 205 -12.23 10.57 -7.90
CA PHE A 205 -13.27 9.54 -8.09
C PHE A 205 -13.99 9.60 -9.45
N ASN A 206 -13.89 10.72 -10.19
CA ASN A 206 -14.34 10.80 -11.58
C ASN A 206 -13.37 10.12 -12.57
N VAL A 207 -12.12 9.86 -12.17
CA VAL A 207 -11.10 9.23 -13.03
C VAL A 207 -11.08 7.71 -12.81
N CYS A 208 -11.18 7.27 -11.56
CA CYS A 208 -11.25 5.85 -11.22
C CYS A 208 -12.09 5.63 -9.95
N GLY A 209 -12.74 4.47 -9.84
CA GLY A 209 -13.69 4.21 -8.74
C GLY A 209 -13.05 4.09 -7.35
N ALA A 210 -11.81 3.59 -7.28
CA ALA A 210 -11.10 3.27 -6.05
C ALA A 210 -9.70 3.93 -6.00
N PRO A 211 -9.62 5.27 -6.04
CA PRO A 211 -8.37 6.00 -6.24
C PRO A 211 -7.29 5.71 -5.20
N MET A 212 -7.67 5.45 -3.94
CA MET A 212 -6.71 5.04 -2.91
C MET A 212 -6.05 3.69 -3.21
N TYR A 213 -6.84 2.71 -3.63
CA TYR A 213 -6.37 1.35 -3.92
C TYR A 213 -5.48 1.35 -5.17
N TRP A 214 -5.91 2.05 -6.23
CA TRP A 214 -5.09 2.24 -7.43
C TRP A 214 -3.80 2.99 -7.11
N GLY A 215 -3.90 4.13 -6.42
CA GLY A 215 -2.74 4.96 -6.11
C GLY A 215 -1.74 4.26 -5.21
N SER A 216 -2.19 3.50 -4.21
CA SER A 216 -1.29 2.69 -3.39
C SER A 216 -0.64 1.56 -4.20
N THR A 217 -1.38 0.85 -5.06
CA THR A 217 -0.80 -0.16 -5.97
C THR A 217 0.29 0.43 -6.87
N MET A 218 0.06 1.63 -7.41
CA MET A 218 1.06 2.37 -8.19
C MET A 218 2.29 2.72 -7.36
N SER A 219 2.13 3.08 -6.08
CA SER A 219 3.25 3.33 -5.17
C SER A 219 4.06 2.08 -4.86
N PHE A 220 3.41 0.93 -4.68
CA PHE A 220 4.10 -0.37 -4.54
C PHE A 220 4.92 -0.69 -5.80
N LEU A 221 4.30 -0.59 -6.99
CA LEU A 221 4.97 -0.84 -8.27
C LEU A 221 6.13 0.12 -8.50
N GLY A 222 5.89 1.41 -8.31
CA GLY A 222 6.87 2.46 -8.50
C GLY A 222 8.08 2.26 -7.60
N THR A 223 7.87 1.86 -6.34
CA THR A 223 8.98 1.52 -5.43
C THR A 223 9.75 0.29 -5.90
N ALA A 224 9.07 -0.76 -6.39
CA ALA A 224 9.71 -1.96 -6.92
C ALA A 224 10.60 -1.65 -8.13
N LEU A 225 10.10 -0.82 -9.05
CA LEU A 225 10.85 -0.37 -10.23
C LEU A 225 12.02 0.54 -9.84
N LEU A 226 11.81 1.47 -8.90
CA LEU A 226 12.86 2.39 -8.43
C LEU A 226 14.04 1.63 -7.81
N LEU A 227 13.77 0.57 -7.06
CA LEU A 227 14.79 -0.28 -6.43
C LEU A 227 15.29 -1.41 -7.35
N GLY A 228 14.66 -1.58 -8.52
CA GLY A 228 14.99 -2.61 -9.49
C GLY A 228 14.74 -4.04 -9.01
N LYS A 229 13.71 -4.27 -8.18
CA LYS A 229 13.44 -5.54 -7.48
C LYS A 229 12.28 -6.31 -8.14
N PRO A 230 12.53 -7.45 -8.81
CA PRO A 230 11.46 -8.25 -9.40
C PRO A 230 10.48 -8.80 -8.36
N ALA A 231 10.97 -9.17 -7.17
CA ALA A 231 10.11 -9.56 -6.04
C ALA A 231 9.11 -8.46 -5.64
N GLY A 232 9.45 -7.18 -5.79
CA GLY A 232 8.52 -6.08 -5.54
C GLY A 232 7.39 -6.02 -6.57
N ILE A 233 7.63 -6.43 -7.82
CA ILE A 233 6.58 -6.55 -8.84
C ILE A 233 5.61 -7.68 -8.46
N LEU A 234 6.16 -8.83 -8.01
CA LEU A 234 5.35 -9.94 -7.49
C LEU A 234 4.48 -9.52 -6.30
N ILE A 235 5.07 -8.84 -5.31
CA ILE A 235 4.32 -8.31 -4.16
C ILE A 235 3.30 -7.27 -4.60
N THR A 236 3.57 -6.48 -5.65
CA THR A 236 2.57 -5.55 -6.19
C THR A 236 1.38 -6.28 -6.79
N ALA A 237 1.60 -7.38 -7.51
CA ALA A 237 0.49 -8.22 -7.99
C ALA A 237 -0.34 -8.79 -6.83
N TRP A 238 0.33 -9.18 -5.73
CA TRP A 238 -0.35 -9.58 -4.50
C TRP A 238 -1.17 -8.46 -3.87
N VAL A 239 -0.62 -7.24 -3.76
CA VAL A 239 -1.34 -6.04 -3.29
C VAL A 239 -2.60 -5.82 -4.12
N TYR A 240 -2.46 -5.83 -5.45
CA TYR A 240 -3.58 -5.64 -6.37
C TYR A 240 -4.68 -6.70 -6.16
N PHE A 241 -4.28 -7.98 -6.05
CA PHE A 241 -5.22 -9.07 -5.78
C PHE A 241 -5.98 -8.88 -4.46
N VAL A 242 -5.27 -8.58 -3.37
CA VAL A 242 -5.88 -8.31 -2.05
C VAL A 242 -6.84 -7.12 -2.13
N TYR A 243 -6.48 -6.08 -2.88
CA TYR A 243 -7.33 -4.90 -3.07
C TYR A 243 -8.59 -5.20 -3.88
N CYS A 244 -8.50 -6.00 -4.93
CA CYS A 244 -9.69 -6.48 -5.65
C CYS A 244 -10.63 -7.27 -4.75
N LEU A 245 -10.09 -8.12 -3.86
CA LEU A 245 -10.90 -8.82 -2.87
C LEU A 245 -11.58 -7.84 -1.92
N ALA A 246 -10.85 -6.85 -1.40
CA ALA A 246 -11.41 -5.83 -0.50
C ALA A 246 -12.56 -5.05 -1.16
N LEU A 247 -12.36 -4.58 -2.39
CA LEU A 247 -13.36 -3.82 -3.16
C LEU A 247 -14.64 -4.61 -3.43
N ARG A 248 -14.51 -5.93 -3.71
CA ARG A 248 -15.68 -6.81 -3.88
C ARG A 248 -16.59 -6.84 -2.65
N TYR A 249 -16.03 -6.57 -1.47
CA TYR A 249 -16.79 -6.45 -0.23
C TYR A 249 -17.22 -5.00 0.06
N GLU A 250 -16.38 -4.00 -0.18
CA GLU A 250 -16.59 -2.59 0.17
C GLU A 250 -17.67 -1.93 -0.69
N ASP A 251 -17.59 -2.07 -2.02
CA ASP A 251 -18.48 -1.41 -2.97
C ASP A 251 -19.98 -1.67 -2.71
N PRO A 252 -20.44 -2.94 -2.57
CA PRO A 252 -21.86 -3.20 -2.32
C PRO A 252 -22.32 -2.70 -0.94
N PHE A 253 -21.42 -2.66 0.05
CA PHE A 253 -21.73 -2.22 1.40
C PHE A 253 -21.92 -0.71 1.47
N THR A 254 -21.00 0.05 0.88
CA THR A 254 -21.11 1.52 0.80
C THR A 254 -22.39 1.90 0.07
N ALA A 255 -22.68 1.29 -1.08
CA ALA A 255 -23.91 1.55 -1.83
C ALA A 255 -25.18 1.26 -0.99
N ALA A 256 -25.20 0.16 -0.25
CA ALA A 256 -26.34 -0.21 0.60
C ALA A 256 -26.59 0.79 1.74
N ILE A 257 -25.51 1.29 2.38
CA ILE A 257 -25.59 2.29 3.46
C ILE A 257 -26.19 3.60 2.95
N TYR A 258 -25.68 4.13 1.82
CA TYR A 258 -26.19 5.37 1.24
C TYR A 258 -27.63 5.21 0.74
N ALA A 259 -27.97 4.10 0.08
CA ALA A 259 -29.35 3.82 -0.36
C ALA A 259 -30.33 3.67 0.82
N LYS A 260 -29.89 3.15 1.96
CA LYS A 260 -30.71 3.10 3.18
C LYS A 260 -30.96 4.51 3.74
N ARG A 261 -29.92 5.32 3.87
CA ARG A 261 -30.04 6.70 4.36
C ARG A 261 -30.97 7.55 3.48
N ASP A 262 -30.86 7.41 2.16
CA ASP A 262 -31.71 8.18 1.25
C ASP A 262 -33.19 7.75 1.35
N ARG A 263 -33.47 6.46 1.56
CA ARG A 263 -34.82 5.96 1.91
C ARG A 263 -35.34 6.53 3.23
N GLU A 264 -34.49 6.61 4.26
CA GLU A 264 -34.86 7.17 5.56
C GLU A 264 -35.12 8.69 5.50
N ARG A 265 -34.32 9.43 4.72
CA ARG A 265 -34.55 10.86 4.42
C ARG A 265 -35.85 11.08 3.64
N ALA A 266 -36.16 10.23 2.66
CA ALA A 266 -37.42 10.30 1.92
C ALA A 266 -38.64 10.01 2.81
N ALA A 267 -38.54 9.01 3.69
CA ALA A 267 -39.61 8.66 4.64
C ALA A 267 -39.86 9.77 5.68
N SER A 268 -38.80 10.40 6.18
CA SER A 268 -38.91 11.51 7.14
C SER A 268 -39.40 12.81 6.48
N GLY A 269 -38.95 13.13 5.27
CA GLY A 269 -39.46 14.27 4.49
C GLY A 269 -40.92 14.09 4.05
N GLY A 270 -41.35 12.87 3.76
CA GLY A 270 -42.75 12.53 3.48
C GLY A 270 -43.65 12.60 4.73
N ALA A 271 -43.13 12.27 5.91
CA ALA A 271 -43.88 12.37 7.17
C ALA A 271 -44.16 13.84 7.57
N VAL A 272 -43.21 14.75 7.33
CA VAL A 272 -43.40 16.20 7.55
C VAL A 272 -44.47 16.77 6.60
N LYS A 273 -44.50 16.32 5.34
CA LYS A 273 -45.51 16.75 4.37
C LYS A 273 -46.93 16.22 4.63
N LYS A 274 -47.08 15.16 5.44
CA LYS A 274 -48.38 14.54 5.76
C LYS A 274 -48.99 15.07 7.06
N GLN A 275 -48.30 15.98 7.74
CA GLN A 275 -48.73 16.63 8.99
C GLN A 275 -49.06 18.12 8.82
N ILE A 276 -49.09 18.61 7.58
CA ILE A 276 -49.51 19.98 7.22
C ILE A 276 -50.87 19.89 6.52
#